data_AF-A0A146KCZ5-F1
#
_entry.id   AF-A0A146KCZ5-F1
#
_cell.length_a   1.000
_cell.length_b   1.000
_cell.length_c   1.000
_cell.angle_alpha   90.00
_cell.angle_beta   90.00
_cell.angle_gamma   90.00
#
_symmetry.space_group_name_H-M   'P 1'
#
loop_
_entity.id
_entity.type
_entity.pdbx_description
1 polymer ?
#
loop_
_entity_poly.entity_id
_entity_poly.type
_entity_poly.pdbx_seq_one_letter_code
_entity_poly.pdbx_strand_id
1 'polypeptide(L)'
;WMIKRSASLNHKFTYRALIDCHFPKWVGILVAIFHIIFNIGCMISYTIVCKDNFFFLNHEDDGFKTQRALLLCGVMFFVIMPLCYLKTLDSLKFNSYVDVAAMFFLIIALAITYFDKDIKPVLSAFTFNTKTLYAIPMMAHTYSATMQFNFSGIYKELEQRDRNIFWVTASNSALALFVYFSAAFFGYFTYGAATQSNVIGNLGAEGSWVSIMANCFMIAMIVVHTPVVVYNLRKAIENLIFGQLEVARKWE
;
A
#
# COMPACT_ATOMS: atom_id res chain seq x y z
N TRP A 1 -19.46 7.90 3.94
CA TRP A 1 -20.65 8.78 4.06
C TRP A 1 -20.34 10.12 4.70
N MET A 2 -19.71 10.17 5.89
CA MET A 2 -19.38 11.44 6.57
C MET A 2 -18.52 12.39 5.72
N ILE A 3 -17.45 11.89 5.09
CA ILE A 3 -16.58 12.68 4.20
C ILE A 3 -17.35 13.22 2.99
N LYS A 4 -18.23 12.41 2.38
CA LYS A 4 -19.13 12.85 1.28
C LYS A 4 -19.99 14.02 1.72
N ARG A 5 -20.67 13.91 2.87
CA ARG A 5 -21.57 14.95 3.39
C ARG A 5 -20.83 16.25 3.70
N SER A 6 -19.63 16.15 4.28
CA SER A 6 -18.79 17.33 4.54
C SER A 6 -18.30 18.00 3.25
N ALA A 7 -17.88 17.20 2.26
CA ALA A 7 -17.42 17.71 0.96
C ALA A 7 -18.54 18.36 0.14
N SER A 8 -19.77 17.82 0.19
CA SER A 8 -20.91 18.42 -0.51
C SER A 8 -21.35 19.75 0.10
N LEU A 9 -21.21 19.92 1.43
CA LEU A 9 -21.65 21.14 2.13
C LEU A 9 -20.64 22.28 1.99
N ASN A 10 -19.34 21.97 2.05
CA ASN A 10 -18.29 22.99 2.12
C ASN A 10 -17.63 23.28 0.76
N HIS A 11 -17.95 22.53 -0.29
CA HIS A 11 -17.31 22.62 -1.62
C HIS A 11 -15.77 22.53 -1.59
N LYS A 12 -15.21 21.87 -0.58
CA LYS A 12 -13.78 21.60 -0.45
C LYS A 12 -13.50 20.12 -0.71
N PHE A 13 -12.40 19.83 -1.42
CA PHE A 13 -12.06 18.48 -1.90
C PHE A 13 -10.73 17.95 -1.36
N THR A 14 -10.20 18.56 -0.30
CA THR A 14 -8.96 18.12 0.35
C THR A 14 -9.26 17.74 1.79
N TYR A 15 -8.67 16.64 2.27
CA TYR A 15 -8.94 16.11 3.60
C TYR A 15 -8.71 17.15 4.72
N ARG A 16 -7.61 17.90 4.67
CA ARG A 16 -7.34 19.00 5.61
C ARG A 16 -8.37 20.13 5.52
N ALA A 17 -8.83 20.47 4.31
CA ALA A 17 -9.81 21.55 4.11
C ALA A 17 -11.15 21.22 4.78
N LEU A 18 -11.57 19.96 4.65
CA LEU A 18 -12.79 19.46 5.29
C LEU A 18 -12.70 19.53 6.81
N ILE A 19 -11.52 19.27 7.36
CA ILE A 19 -11.29 19.32 8.81
C ILE A 19 -11.26 20.77 9.30
N ASP A 20 -10.60 21.67 8.58
CA ASP A 20 -10.54 23.10 8.92
C ASP A 20 -11.94 23.76 8.89
N CYS A 21 -12.92 23.19 8.17
CA CYS A 21 -14.31 23.65 8.19
C CYS A 21 -15.10 23.24 9.45
N HIS A 22 -14.74 22.13 10.08
CA HIS A 22 -15.49 21.57 11.22
C HIS A 22 -14.75 21.70 12.56
N PHE A 23 -13.43 21.83 12.52
CA PHE A 23 -12.56 21.84 13.67
C PHE A 23 -11.64 23.06 13.65
N PRO A 24 -11.12 23.47 14.83
CA PRO A 24 -10.14 24.54 14.90
C PRO A 24 -8.85 24.18 14.14
N LYS A 25 -8.19 25.21 13.58
CA LYS A 25 -7.03 25.08 12.67
C LYS A 25 -5.87 24.22 13.19
N TRP A 26 -5.69 24.11 14.51
CA TRP A 26 -4.65 23.25 15.10
C TRP A 26 -4.89 21.76 14.82
N VAL A 27 -6.15 21.34 14.73
CA VAL A 27 -6.53 19.96 14.37
C VAL A 27 -6.16 19.66 12.92
N GLY A 28 -6.37 20.63 12.01
CA GLY A 28 -5.97 20.50 10.61
C GLY A 28 -4.45 20.36 10.45
N ILE A 29 -3.66 21.11 11.25
CA ILE A 29 -2.20 20.98 11.29
C ILE A 29 -1.79 19.59 11.80
N LEU A 30 -2.40 19.13 12.89
CA LEU A 30 -2.11 17.84 13.49
C LEU A 30 -2.38 16.68 12.52
N VAL A 31 -3.47 16.74 11.75
CA VAL A 31 -3.79 15.76 10.71
C VAL A 31 -2.77 15.78 9.57
N ALA A 32 -2.29 16.95 9.16
CA ALA A 32 -1.23 17.06 8.16
C ALA A 32 0.07 16.43 8.65
N ILE A 33 0.44 16.65 9.92
CA ILE A 33 1.62 16.02 10.54
C ILE A 33 1.46 14.49 10.56
N PHE A 34 0.30 13.96 10.98
CA PHE A 34 0.05 12.53 10.96
C PHE A 34 0.10 11.94 9.55
N HIS A 35 -0.39 12.66 8.55
CA HIS A 35 -0.30 12.23 7.16
C HIS A 35 1.15 12.20 6.66
N ILE A 36 1.99 13.15 7.06
CA ILE A 36 3.43 13.14 6.76
C ILE A 36 4.12 11.93 7.41
N ILE A 37 3.88 11.71 8.71
CA ILE A 37 4.43 10.56 9.46
C ILE A 37 3.98 9.25 8.81
N PHE A 38 2.73 9.17 8.39
CA PHE A 38 2.18 8.00 7.70
C PHE A 38 2.93 7.70 6.40
N ASN A 39 3.12 8.69 5.52
CA ASN A 39 3.85 8.50 4.26
C ASN A 39 5.32 8.14 4.49
N ILE A 40 5.97 8.72 5.50
CA ILE A 40 7.33 8.33 5.90
C ILE A 40 7.37 6.86 6.36
N GLY A 41 6.38 6.43 7.14
CA GLY A 41 6.22 5.03 7.54
C GLY A 41 6.10 4.10 6.34
N CYS A 42 5.24 4.42 5.36
CA CYS A 42 5.11 3.65 4.12
C CYS A 42 6.44 3.52 3.37
N MET A 43 7.20 4.61 3.25
CA MET A 43 8.51 4.62 2.59
C MET A 43 9.51 3.67 3.28
N ILE A 44 9.54 3.67 4.61
CA ILE A 44 10.39 2.77 5.39
C ILE A 44 9.95 1.32 5.16
N SER A 45 8.64 1.04 5.24
CA SER A 45 8.10 -0.31 4.99
C SER A 45 8.44 -0.82 3.60
N TYR A 46 8.29 -0.02 2.55
CA TYR A 46 8.65 -0.44 1.19
C TYR A 46 10.13 -0.70 1.01
N THR A 47 10.98 0.11 1.64
CA THR A 47 12.43 -0.10 1.63
C THR A 47 12.79 -1.44 2.30
N ILE A 48 12.15 -1.77 3.42
CA ILE A 48 12.34 -3.05 4.12
C ILE A 48 11.85 -4.21 3.26
N VAL A 49 10.63 -4.13 2.70
CA VAL A 49 10.09 -5.20 1.86
C VAL A 49 10.95 -5.41 0.61
N CYS A 50 11.43 -4.35 -0.04
CA CYS A 50 12.32 -4.44 -1.19
C CYS A 50 13.61 -5.20 -0.83
N LYS A 51 14.24 -4.81 0.28
CA LYS A 51 15.43 -5.48 0.81
C LYS A 51 15.15 -6.95 1.11
N ASP A 52 14.01 -7.26 1.73
CA ASP A 52 13.64 -8.60 2.19
C ASP A 52 13.36 -9.56 1.01
N ASN A 53 12.87 -9.04 -0.12
CA ASN A 53 12.56 -9.81 -1.33
C ASN A 53 13.76 -10.03 -2.27
N PHE A 54 14.98 -9.56 -1.94
CA PHE A 54 16.20 -9.84 -2.72
C PHE A 54 16.64 -11.31 -2.58
N PHE A 55 15.91 -12.19 -3.25
CA PHE A 55 16.10 -13.64 -3.23
C PHE A 55 17.45 -14.09 -3.81
N PHE A 56 18.04 -13.31 -4.72
CA PHE A 56 19.33 -13.62 -5.38
C PHE A 56 20.53 -13.63 -4.43
N LEU A 57 20.41 -13.03 -3.25
CA LEU A 57 21.54 -12.88 -2.34
C LEU A 57 21.56 -13.95 -1.24
N ASN A 58 20.59 -14.88 -1.15
CA ASN A 58 20.31 -15.74 0.01
C ASN A 58 21.43 -16.69 0.53
N HIS A 59 22.69 -16.55 0.10
CA HIS A 59 23.82 -17.30 0.65
C HIS A 59 24.30 -16.69 1.97
N GLU A 60 24.36 -17.52 3.01
CA GLU A 60 24.77 -17.18 4.38
C GLU A 60 26.30 -16.94 4.49
N ASP A 61 26.80 -15.87 3.89
CA ASP A 61 28.16 -15.37 4.16
C ASP A 61 28.12 -14.12 5.05
N ASP A 62 29.14 -13.92 5.89
CA ASP A 62 29.22 -12.78 6.83
C ASP A 62 29.14 -11.39 6.15
N GLY A 63 29.41 -11.31 4.83
CA GLY A 63 29.25 -10.11 4.00
C GLY A 63 27.83 -9.86 3.46
N PHE A 64 26.90 -10.80 3.63
CA PHE A 64 25.56 -10.81 3.05
C PHE A 64 24.71 -9.60 3.44
N LYS A 65 24.72 -9.23 4.73
CA LYS A 65 23.94 -8.08 5.24
C LYS A 65 24.41 -6.78 4.60
N THR A 66 25.72 -6.64 4.41
CA THR A 66 26.35 -5.46 3.81
C THR A 66 26.05 -5.40 2.30
N GLN A 67 26.12 -6.52 1.59
CA GLN A 67 25.79 -6.59 0.16
C GLN A 67 24.33 -6.28 -0.12
N ARG A 68 23.39 -6.78 0.69
CA ARG A 68 21.96 -6.43 0.58
C ARG A 68 21.71 -4.95 0.84
N ALA A 69 22.37 -4.37 1.84
CA ALA A 69 22.27 -2.95 2.13
C ALA A 69 22.85 -2.10 0.99
N LEU A 70 23.99 -2.51 0.42
CA LEU A 70 24.61 -1.82 -0.71
C LEU A 70 23.75 -1.90 -1.98
N LEU A 71 23.18 -3.08 -2.29
CA LEU A 71 22.25 -3.26 -3.40
C LEU A 71 21.00 -2.42 -3.22
N LEU A 72 20.43 -2.39 -2.01
CA LEU A 72 19.31 -1.52 -1.68
C LEU A 72 19.65 -0.05 -1.93
N CYS A 73 20.78 0.43 -1.44
CA CYS A 73 21.25 1.79 -1.70
C CYS A 73 21.39 2.07 -3.20
N GLY A 74 21.93 1.12 -3.96
CA GLY A 74 22.03 1.20 -5.42
C GLY A 74 20.66 1.32 -6.09
N VAL A 75 19.70 0.45 -5.77
CA VAL A 75 18.34 0.50 -6.31
C VAL A 75 17.64 1.81 -5.94
N MET A 76 17.81 2.28 -4.70
CA MET A 76 17.23 3.53 -4.24
C MET A 76 17.79 4.73 -5.03
N PHE A 77 19.10 4.79 -5.23
CA PHE A 77 19.77 5.91 -5.88
C PHE A 77 19.64 5.90 -7.41
N PHE A 78 19.82 4.73 -8.05
CA PHE A 78 19.85 4.63 -9.51
C PHE A 78 18.49 4.35 -10.15
N VAL A 79 17.53 3.80 -9.41
CA VAL A 79 16.21 3.45 -9.96
C VAL A 79 15.12 4.30 -9.34
N ILE A 80 14.96 4.27 -8.02
CA ILE A 80 13.82 4.93 -7.38
C ILE A 80 13.96 6.45 -7.40
N MET A 81 15.15 7.00 -7.10
CA MET A 81 15.39 8.44 -7.09
C MET A 81 15.08 9.12 -8.44
N PRO A 82 15.54 8.63 -9.61
CA PRO A 82 15.15 9.24 -10.89
C PRO A 82 13.66 9.08 -11.18
N LEU A 83 13.04 7.96 -10.81
CA LEU A 83 11.59 7.76 -10.97
C LEU A 83 10.78 8.75 -10.12
N CYS A 84 11.24 9.11 -8.93
CA CYS A 84 10.63 10.12 -8.07
C CYS A 84 10.70 11.55 -8.63
N TYR A 85 11.61 11.82 -9.59
CA TYR A 85 11.77 13.14 -10.19
C TYR A 85 10.84 13.38 -11.39
N LEU A 86 10.07 12.37 -11.82
CA LEU A 86 9.10 12.51 -12.89
C LEU A 86 8.01 13.53 -12.52
N LYS A 87 7.93 14.62 -13.30
CA LYS A 87 7.04 15.76 -13.04
C LYS A 87 5.56 15.47 -13.30
N THR A 88 5.24 14.48 -14.14
CA THR A 88 3.88 14.18 -14.59
C THR A 88 3.46 12.78 -14.16
N LEU A 89 2.44 12.71 -13.29
CA LEU A 89 1.84 11.47 -12.81
C LEU A 89 0.80 10.87 -13.77
N ASP A 90 0.71 11.35 -15.01
CA ASP A 90 -0.28 10.80 -15.96
C ASP A 90 0.08 9.39 -16.45
N SER A 91 1.37 9.03 -16.46
CA SER A 91 1.85 7.66 -16.72
C SER A 91 1.56 6.68 -15.57
N LEU A 92 1.20 7.18 -14.39
CA LEU A 92 0.96 6.40 -13.18
C LEU A 92 -0.35 5.60 -13.22
N LYS A 93 -1.29 5.92 -14.12
CA LYS A 93 -2.51 5.12 -14.32
C LYS A 93 -2.17 3.70 -14.77
N PHE A 94 -1.14 3.53 -15.59
CA PHE A 94 -0.66 2.21 -16.00
C PHE A 94 -0.06 1.43 -14.82
N ASN A 95 0.65 2.14 -13.93
CA ASN A 95 1.23 1.57 -12.72
C ASN A 95 0.16 0.95 -11.81
N SER A 96 -1.03 1.56 -11.68
CA SER A 96 -2.12 0.97 -10.91
C SER A 96 -2.65 -0.34 -11.51
N TYR A 97 -2.68 -0.50 -12.83
CA TYR A 97 -3.10 -1.76 -13.45
C TYR A 97 -2.08 -2.88 -13.21
N VAL A 98 -0.79 -2.55 -13.33
CA VAL A 98 0.31 -3.48 -13.00
C VAL A 98 0.22 -3.88 -11.53
N ASP A 99 -0.11 -2.93 -10.65
CA ASP A 99 -0.26 -3.15 -9.21
C ASP A 99 -1.35 -4.18 -8.88
N VAL A 100 -2.54 -3.95 -9.44
CA VAL A 100 -3.66 -4.88 -9.29
C VAL A 100 -3.31 -6.26 -9.87
N ALA A 101 -2.69 -6.34 -11.05
CA ALA A 101 -2.32 -7.61 -11.67
C ALA A 101 -1.34 -8.42 -10.80
N ALA A 102 -0.36 -7.76 -10.19
CA ALA A 102 0.59 -8.42 -9.31
C ALA A 102 -0.05 -8.90 -7.99
N MET A 103 -1.05 -8.19 -7.45
CA MET A 103 -1.83 -8.70 -6.31
C MET A 103 -2.59 -9.99 -6.65
N PHE A 104 -3.20 -10.07 -7.84
CA PHE A 104 -3.84 -11.29 -8.31
C PHE A 104 -2.83 -12.41 -8.54
N PHE A 105 -1.67 -12.09 -9.12
CA PHE A 105 -0.58 -13.06 -9.29
C PHE A 105 -0.14 -13.63 -7.93
N LEU A 106 -0.01 -12.80 -6.89
CA LEU A 106 0.34 -13.26 -5.55
C LEU A 106 -0.71 -14.25 -4.99
N ILE A 107 -2.00 -13.97 -5.19
CA ILE A 107 -3.08 -14.89 -4.77
C ILE A 107 -2.95 -16.23 -5.50
N ILE A 108 -2.71 -16.20 -6.82
CA ILE A 108 -2.53 -17.41 -7.63
C ILE A 108 -1.29 -18.18 -7.17
N ALA A 109 -0.18 -17.49 -6.91
CA ALA A 109 1.05 -18.09 -6.41
C ALA A 109 0.83 -18.82 -5.08
N LEU A 110 0.11 -18.18 -4.15
CA LEU A 110 -0.27 -18.78 -2.87
C LEU A 110 -1.22 -19.98 -3.07
N ALA A 111 -2.17 -19.89 -4.00
CA ALA A 111 -3.08 -20.98 -4.30
C ALA A 111 -2.37 -22.20 -4.91
N ILE A 112 -1.48 -21.99 -5.88
CA ILE A 112 -0.65 -23.07 -6.46
C ILE A 112 0.16 -23.74 -5.36
N THR A 113 0.83 -22.95 -4.53
CA THR A 113 1.63 -23.45 -3.40
C THR A 113 0.78 -24.24 -2.39
N TYR A 114 -0.44 -23.79 -2.14
CA TYR A 114 -1.39 -24.50 -1.28
C TYR A 114 -1.77 -25.89 -1.84
N PHE A 115 -1.99 -25.99 -3.15
CA PHE A 115 -2.39 -27.25 -3.80
C PHE A 115 -1.21 -28.20 -4.04
N ASP A 116 -0.01 -27.68 -4.23
CA ASP A 116 1.21 -28.46 -4.45
C ASP A 116 1.75 -29.09 -3.14
N LYS A 117 1.40 -28.51 -1.99
CA LYS A 117 1.77 -29.08 -0.68
C LYS A 117 0.90 -30.27 -0.28
N ASP A 118 1.53 -31.44 -0.29
CA ASP A 118 0.93 -32.68 0.25
C ASP A 118 0.71 -32.61 1.77
N ILE A 119 1.62 -31.97 2.51
CA ILE A 119 1.55 -31.85 3.98
C ILE A 119 0.96 -30.49 4.34
N LYS A 120 -0.28 -30.49 4.82
CA LYS A 120 -0.96 -29.29 5.31
C LYS A 120 -0.66 -29.05 6.79
N PRO A 121 -0.36 -27.81 7.20
CA PRO A 121 -0.07 -27.49 8.59
C PRO A 121 -1.31 -27.66 9.47
N VAL A 122 -1.11 -27.89 10.78
CA VAL A 122 -2.20 -27.89 11.76
C VAL A 122 -2.75 -26.47 11.87
N LEU A 123 -4.04 -26.32 11.54
CA LEU A 123 -4.73 -25.03 11.55
C LEU A 123 -5.35 -24.78 12.93
N SER A 124 -5.13 -23.58 13.46
CA SER A 124 -5.77 -23.13 14.70
C SER A 124 -6.70 -21.97 14.35
N ALA A 125 -8.01 -22.20 14.46
CA ALA A 125 -9.01 -21.19 14.09
C ALA A 125 -8.89 -19.90 14.94
N PHE A 126 -8.53 -20.04 16.22
CA PHE A 126 -8.36 -18.90 17.12
C PHE A 126 -7.13 -19.09 17.99
N THR A 127 -6.20 -18.14 17.88
CA THR A 127 -5.05 -18.05 18.77
C THR A 127 -4.90 -16.60 19.21
N PHE A 128 -5.01 -16.38 20.52
CA PHE A 128 -4.82 -15.06 21.10
C PHE A 128 -3.39 -14.92 21.59
N ASN A 129 -2.64 -13.97 21.04
CA ASN A 129 -1.26 -13.66 21.42
C ASN A 129 -1.09 -12.13 21.37
N THR A 130 -0.07 -11.59 22.03
CA THR A 130 0.41 -10.21 21.88
C THR A 130 0.56 -9.80 20.42
N LYS A 131 0.95 -10.72 19.53
CA LYS A 131 1.04 -10.47 18.08
C LYS A 131 -0.31 -10.19 17.41
N THR A 132 -1.42 -10.70 17.95
CA THR A 132 -2.78 -10.44 17.44
C THR A 132 -3.11 -8.94 17.56
N LEU A 133 -2.56 -8.25 18.56
CA LEU A 133 -2.75 -6.81 18.72
C LEU A 133 -2.11 -6.00 17.58
N TYR A 134 -1.04 -6.49 16.95
CA TYR A 134 -0.41 -5.85 15.80
C TYR A 134 -1.25 -5.95 14.51
N ALA A 135 -2.23 -6.86 14.46
CA ALA A 135 -3.14 -6.95 13.31
C ALA A 135 -4.06 -5.72 13.21
N ILE A 136 -4.45 -5.13 14.34
CA ILE A 136 -5.34 -3.96 14.38
C ILE A 136 -4.74 -2.75 13.64
N PRO A 137 -3.53 -2.27 13.98
CA PRO A 137 -2.92 -1.15 13.26
C PRO A 137 -2.61 -1.49 11.80
N MET A 138 -2.27 -2.75 11.48
CA MET A 138 -2.08 -3.20 10.10
C MET A 138 -3.37 -3.10 9.28
N MET A 139 -4.50 -3.57 9.81
CA MET A 139 -5.81 -3.47 9.15
C MET A 139 -6.25 -2.01 9.01
N ALA A 140 -6.06 -1.20 10.06
CA ALA A 140 -6.37 0.23 10.03
C ALA A 140 -5.51 0.98 8.99
N HIS A 141 -4.23 0.65 8.90
CA HIS A 141 -3.31 1.17 7.90
C HIS A 141 -3.81 0.84 6.48
N THR A 142 -4.10 -0.43 6.20
CA THR A 142 -4.58 -0.88 4.89
C THR A 142 -5.88 -0.19 4.49
N TYR A 143 -6.84 -0.06 5.41
CA TYR A 143 -8.10 0.64 5.14
C TYR A 143 -7.87 2.15 4.89
N SER A 144 -7.01 2.79 5.68
CA SER A 144 -6.72 4.23 5.54
C SER A 144 -6.03 4.53 4.21
N ALA A 145 -5.06 3.70 3.83
CA ALA A 145 -4.31 3.80 2.57
C ALA A 145 -5.20 3.60 1.34
N THR A 146 -6.06 2.57 1.36
CA THR A 146 -6.91 2.23 0.20
C THR A 146 -8.08 3.20 0.04
N MET A 147 -8.72 3.61 1.14
CA MET A 147 -10.00 4.30 1.08
C MET A 147 -9.98 5.73 1.62
N GLN A 148 -9.51 5.96 2.84
CA GLN A 148 -9.78 7.23 3.54
C GLN A 148 -9.04 8.43 2.92
N PHE A 149 -7.75 8.30 2.62
CA PHE A 149 -6.97 9.41 2.08
C PHE A 149 -7.27 9.69 0.60
N ASN A 150 -7.56 8.64 -0.17
CA ASN A 150 -7.83 8.75 -1.61
C ASN A 150 -9.28 9.16 -1.92
N PHE A 151 -10.21 8.99 -0.98
CA PHE A 151 -11.63 9.32 -1.20
C PHE A 151 -11.85 10.76 -1.68
N SER A 152 -11.12 11.73 -1.13
CA SER A 152 -11.25 13.13 -1.53
C SER A 152 -10.80 13.38 -2.97
N GLY A 153 -9.76 12.68 -3.43
CA GLY A 153 -9.32 12.71 -4.84
C GLY A 153 -10.33 12.05 -5.76
N ILE A 154 -10.84 10.86 -5.40
CA ILE A 154 -11.88 10.16 -6.16
C ILE A 154 -13.13 11.03 -6.28
N TYR A 155 -13.58 11.65 -5.18
CA TYR A 155 -14.76 12.50 -5.16
C TYR A 155 -14.62 13.75 -6.06
N LYS A 156 -13.39 14.24 -6.25
CA LYS A 156 -13.09 15.34 -7.16
C LYS A 156 -13.12 14.93 -8.63
N GLU A 157 -12.60 13.75 -8.95
CA GLU A 157 -12.44 13.30 -10.34
C GLU A 157 -13.66 12.56 -10.90
N LEU A 158 -14.58 12.12 -10.04
CA LEU A 158 -15.72 11.30 -10.44
C LEU A 158 -16.79 12.09 -11.22
N GLU A 159 -17.10 11.61 -12.42
CA GLU A 159 -18.21 12.10 -13.23
C GLU A 159 -19.55 11.63 -12.63
N GLN A 160 -20.56 12.52 -12.61
CA GLN A 160 -21.88 12.27 -12.00
C GLN A 160 -21.79 11.72 -10.56
N ARG A 161 -20.93 12.37 -9.75
CA ARG A 161 -20.53 11.93 -8.40
C ARG A 161 -21.67 11.53 -7.48
N ASP A 162 -22.82 12.22 -7.51
CA ASP A 162 -23.89 11.97 -6.54
C ASP A 162 -24.52 10.59 -6.70
N ARG A 163 -24.59 10.10 -7.95
CA ARG A 163 -25.06 8.75 -8.30
C ARG A 163 -23.95 7.72 -8.18
N ASN A 164 -22.74 8.04 -8.65
CA ASN A 164 -21.70 7.04 -8.86
C ASN A 164 -20.81 6.80 -7.62
N ILE A 165 -20.71 7.76 -6.69
CA ILE A 165 -19.73 7.67 -5.58
C ILE A 165 -19.97 6.47 -4.68
N PHE A 166 -21.22 6.11 -4.43
CA PHE A 166 -21.56 4.96 -3.59
C PHE A 166 -21.07 3.67 -4.25
N TRP A 167 -21.44 3.45 -5.51
CA TRP A 167 -21.07 2.25 -6.26
C TRP A 167 -19.57 2.09 -6.46
N VAL A 168 -18.86 3.18 -6.78
CA VAL A 168 -17.40 3.15 -6.92
C VAL A 168 -16.73 2.81 -5.59
N THR A 169 -17.15 3.45 -4.49
CA THR A 169 -16.58 3.19 -3.15
C THR A 169 -16.87 1.76 -2.68
N ALA A 170 -18.10 1.29 -2.86
CA ALA A 170 -18.52 -0.05 -2.49
C ALA A 170 -17.79 -1.12 -3.31
N SER A 171 -17.69 -0.94 -4.62
CA SER A 171 -17.01 -1.87 -5.53
C SER A 171 -15.51 -1.95 -5.22
N ASN A 172 -14.85 -0.81 -4.97
CA ASN A 172 -13.44 -0.80 -4.55
C ASN A 172 -13.26 -1.50 -3.21
N SER A 173 -14.13 -1.23 -2.23
CA SER A 173 -14.06 -1.86 -0.91
C SER A 173 -14.25 -3.37 -0.99
N ALA A 174 -15.20 -3.83 -1.81
CA ALA A 174 -15.47 -5.24 -2.04
C ALA A 174 -14.27 -5.93 -2.73
N LEU A 175 -13.68 -5.29 -3.74
CA LEU A 175 -12.50 -5.81 -4.42
C LEU A 175 -11.29 -5.91 -3.47
N ALA A 176 -11.04 -4.86 -2.68
CA ALA A 176 -9.94 -4.87 -1.71
C ALA A 176 -10.15 -5.96 -0.65
N LEU A 177 -11.37 -6.10 -0.12
CA LEU A 177 -11.69 -7.15 0.83
C LEU A 177 -11.49 -8.54 0.21
N PHE A 178 -11.92 -8.75 -1.04
CA PHE A 178 -11.71 -10.00 -1.76
C PHE A 178 -10.23 -10.34 -1.89
N VAL A 179 -9.41 -9.39 -2.38
CA VAL A 179 -7.96 -9.60 -2.57
C VAL A 179 -7.27 -9.93 -1.25
N TYR A 180 -7.52 -9.14 -0.20
CA TYR A 180 -6.89 -9.35 1.10
C TYR A 180 -7.38 -10.63 1.79
N PHE A 181 -8.66 -10.95 1.69
CA PHE A 181 -9.21 -12.18 2.23
C PHE A 181 -8.63 -13.40 1.51
N SER A 182 -8.57 -13.40 0.19
CA SER A 182 -7.99 -14.50 -0.59
C SER A 182 -6.50 -14.69 -0.28
N ALA A 183 -5.72 -13.61 -0.21
CA ALA A 183 -4.31 -13.70 0.16
C ALA A 183 -4.12 -14.22 1.60
N ALA A 184 -4.92 -13.74 2.55
CA ALA A 184 -4.88 -14.22 3.94
C ALA A 184 -5.33 -15.68 4.06
N PHE A 185 -6.36 -16.08 3.30
CA PHE A 185 -6.89 -17.44 3.27
C PHE A 185 -5.84 -18.41 2.75
N PHE A 186 -5.34 -18.23 1.51
CA PHE A 186 -4.34 -19.13 0.97
C PHE A 186 -3.01 -19.06 1.74
N GLY A 187 -2.58 -17.87 2.17
CA GLY A 187 -1.36 -17.71 2.97
C GLY A 187 -1.42 -18.49 4.29
N TYR A 188 -2.49 -18.30 5.07
CA TYR A 188 -2.64 -19.00 6.35
C TYR A 188 -2.87 -20.51 6.18
N PHE A 189 -3.65 -20.93 5.18
CA PHE A 189 -3.85 -22.36 4.92
C PHE A 189 -2.60 -23.07 4.42
N THR A 190 -1.68 -22.34 3.79
CA THR A 190 -0.40 -22.88 3.29
C THR A 190 0.65 -23.03 4.39
N TYR A 191 0.76 -22.05 5.31
CA TYR A 191 1.85 -21.99 6.30
C TYR A 191 1.40 -22.15 7.76
N GLY A 192 0.10 -22.02 8.04
CA GLY A 192 -0.46 -22.13 9.39
C GLY A 192 0.23 -21.19 10.39
N ALA A 193 0.64 -21.74 11.54
CA ALA A 193 1.35 -20.99 12.57
C ALA A 193 2.75 -20.48 12.15
N ALA A 194 3.33 -21.02 11.08
CA ALA A 194 4.64 -20.60 10.55
C ALA A 194 4.55 -19.41 9.57
N THR A 195 3.36 -18.84 9.38
CA THR A 195 3.16 -17.64 8.55
C THR A 195 3.98 -16.47 9.12
N GLN A 196 4.90 -15.93 8.32
CA GLN A 196 5.69 -14.75 8.67
C GLN A 196 4.89 -13.47 8.42
N SER A 197 5.37 -12.34 8.97
CA SER A 197 4.79 -11.02 8.70
C SER A 197 4.82 -10.63 7.23
N ASN A 198 5.80 -11.17 6.47
CA ASN A 198 5.88 -11.09 5.03
C ASN A 198 5.68 -12.49 4.43
N VAL A 199 4.47 -12.77 3.94
CA VAL A 199 4.13 -14.09 3.36
C VAL A 199 4.94 -14.44 2.10
N ILE A 200 5.45 -13.42 1.38
CA ILE A 200 6.35 -13.68 0.24
C ILE A 200 7.70 -14.21 0.70
N GLY A 201 8.14 -13.88 1.92
CA GLY A 201 9.33 -14.49 2.53
C GLY A 201 9.14 -16.00 2.74
N ASN A 202 7.94 -16.43 3.13
CA ASN A 202 7.61 -17.85 3.22
C ASN A 202 7.63 -18.53 1.84
N LEU A 203 7.03 -17.90 0.82
CA LEU A 203 7.11 -18.41 -0.57
C LEU A 203 8.57 -18.48 -1.03
N GLY A 204 9.35 -17.44 -0.76
CA GLY A 204 10.78 -17.32 -1.04
C GLY A 204 11.59 -18.53 -0.58
N ALA A 205 11.29 -19.01 0.63
CA ALA A 205 11.98 -20.15 1.23
C ALA A 205 11.71 -21.50 0.53
N GLU A 206 10.64 -21.61 -0.26
CA GLU A 206 10.35 -22.85 -1.01
C GLU A 206 11.21 -23.01 -2.25
N GLY A 207 11.79 -21.92 -2.78
CA GLY A 207 12.69 -21.97 -3.94
C GLY A 207 12.04 -22.37 -5.26
N SER A 208 10.71 -22.44 -5.34
CA SER A 208 9.98 -22.77 -6.58
C SER A 208 10.07 -21.64 -7.61
N TRP A 209 9.87 -21.96 -8.90
CA TRP A 209 9.83 -20.95 -9.96
C TRP A 209 8.74 -19.89 -9.71
N VAL A 210 7.60 -20.30 -9.15
CA VAL A 210 6.49 -19.41 -8.76
C VAL A 210 6.93 -18.43 -7.68
N SER A 211 7.72 -18.90 -6.71
CA SER A 211 8.28 -18.08 -5.63
C SER A 211 9.26 -17.03 -6.14
N ILE A 212 10.15 -17.41 -7.07
CA ILE A 212 11.08 -16.49 -7.73
C ILE A 212 10.30 -15.39 -8.46
N MET A 213 9.28 -15.78 -9.22
CA MET A 213 8.41 -14.82 -9.91
C MET A 213 7.69 -13.89 -8.93
N ALA A 214 7.14 -14.41 -7.84
CA ALA A 214 6.47 -13.59 -6.82
C ALA A 214 7.40 -12.55 -6.21
N ASN A 215 8.65 -12.91 -5.89
CA ASN A 215 9.65 -11.96 -5.41
C ASN A 215 10.00 -10.89 -6.46
N CYS A 216 10.20 -11.28 -7.73
CA CYS A 216 10.45 -10.34 -8.83
C CYS A 216 9.30 -9.34 -9.00
N PHE A 217 8.05 -9.82 -9.00
CA PHE A 217 6.88 -8.95 -9.07
C PHE A 217 6.83 -8.00 -7.88
N MET A 218 7.09 -8.47 -6.67
CA MET A 218 7.11 -7.60 -5.47
C MET A 218 8.17 -6.50 -5.53
N ILE A 219 9.37 -6.79 -6.05
CA ILE A 219 10.40 -5.76 -6.26
C ILE A 219 9.93 -4.74 -7.29
N ALA A 220 9.42 -5.19 -8.44
CA ALA A 220 8.91 -4.31 -9.49
C ALA A 220 7.78 -3.40 -8.98
N MET A 221 6.87 -3.98 -8.20
CA MET A 221 5.77 -3.27 -7.54
C MET A 221 6.27 -2.14 -6.65
N ILE A 222 7.24 -2.42 -5.77
CA ILE A 222 7.79 -1.41 -4.87
C ILE A 222 8.47 -0.28 -5.64
N VAL A 223 9.25 -0.62 -6.67
CA VAL A 223 9.92 0.38 -7.53
C VAL A 223 8.89 1.28 -8.19
N VAL A 224 7.78 0.71 -8.65
CA VAL A 224 6.68 1.43 -9.31
C VAL A 224 5.83 2.25 -8.33
N HIS A 225 5.63 1.74 -7.12
CA HIS A 225 4.74 2.34 -6.12
C HIS A 225 5.41 3.44 -5.28
N THR A 226 6.72 3.34 -5.07
CA THR A 226 7.49 4.27 -4.23
C THR A 226 7.41 5.74 -4.70
N PRO A 227 7.50 6.05 -6.01
CA PRO A 227 7.33 7.42 -6.51
C PRO A 227 5.97 8.03 -6.15
N VAL A 228 4.91 7.22 -6.10
CA VAL A 228 3.55 7.67 -5.74
C VAL A 228 3.52 8.17 -4.30
N VAL A 229 4.14 7.44 -3.38
CA VAL A 229 4.20 7.82 -1.96
C VAL A 229 5.11 9.00 -1.73
N VAL A 230 6.24 9.10 -2.44
CA VAL A 230 7.11 10.29 -2.40
C VAL A 230 6.35 11.53 -2.89
N TYR A 231 5.57 11.40 -3.96
CA TYR A 231 4.72 12.49 -4.44
C TYR A 231 3.69 12.91 -3.38
N ASN A 232 3.00 11.95 -2.75
CA ASN A 232 2.03 12.22 -1.69
C ASN A 232 2.67 12.92 -0.49
N LEU A 233 3.85 12.48 -0.07
CA LEU A 233 4.64 13.11 0.99
C LEU A 233 4.99 14.56 0.64
N ARG A 234 5.51 14.79 -0.57
CA ARG A 234 5.84 16.14 -1.06
C ARG A 234 4.61 17.04 -1.01
N LYS A 235 3.48 16.57 -1.53
CA LYS A 235 2.22 17.34 -1.53
C LYS A 235 1.69 17.59 -0.12
N ALA A 236 1.87 16.64 0.81
CA ALA A 236 1.50 16.83 2.21
C ALA A 236 2.35 17.92 2.88
N ILE A 237 3.66 17.96 2.61
CA ILE A 237 4.59 18.98 3.10
C ILE A 237 4.28 20.35 2.47
N GLU A 238 4.09 20.41 1.15
CA GLU A 238 3.73 21.65 0.46
C GLU A 238 2.44 22.26 1.02
N ASN A 239 1.41 21.42 1.24
CA ASN A 239 0.17 21.84 1.88
C ASN A 239 0.36 22.32 3.32
N LEU A 240 1.34 21.77 4.05
CA LEU A 240 1.64 22.18 5.43
C LEU A 240 2.31 23.55 5.49
N ILE A 241 3.31 23.78 4.64
CA ILE A 241 4.17 24.97 4.65
C ILE A 241 3.52 26.15 3.93
N PHE A 242 3.02 25.93 2.71
CA PHE A 242 2.52 27.01 1.84
C PHE A 242 1.00 27.21 1.96
N GLY A 243 0.32 26.36 2.74
CA GLY A 243 -1.14 26.32 2.77
C GLY A 243 -1.72 25.64 1.53
N GLN A 244 -3.04 25.53 1.47
CA GLN A 244 -3.73 24.90 0.35
C GLN A 244 -3.85 25.88 -0.82
N LEU A 245 -3.28 25.53 -1.97
CA LEU A 245 -3.74 26.08 -3.24
C LEU A 245 -5.13 25.50 -3.52
N GLU A 246 -6.13 26.36 -3.73
CA GLU A 246 -7.47 25.93 -4.14
C GLU A 246 -7.38 25.24 -5.50
N VAL A 247 -7.39 23.90 -5.50
CA VAL A 247 -7.35 23.16 -6.75
C VAL A 247 -8.78 23.09 -7.29
N ALA A 248 -9.07 23.92 -8.29
CA ALA A 248 -10.35 23.95 -9.01
C ALA A 248 -10.84 22.56 -9.44
N ARG A 249 -12.16 22.39 -9.50
CA ARG A 249 -12.82 21.14 -9.89
C ARG A 249 -12.38 20.75 -11.31
N LYS A 250 -12.21 19.45 -11.59
CA LYS A 250 -11.74 18.97 -12.90
C LYS A 250 -12.78 19.15 -14.02
N TRP A 251 -14.06 19.23 -13.62
CA TRP A 251 -15.23 19.25 -14.50
C TRP A 251 -16.05 20.55 -14.38
N GLU A 252 -15.49 21.59 -13.76
CA GLU A 252 -15.94 23.00 -13.91
C GLU A 252 -14.84 23.74 -14.67
#